data_AF-A0A2D8RUW2-F1
#
_entry.id   AF-A0A2D8RUW2-F1
#
_cell.length_a   1.000
_cell.length_b   1.000
_cell.length_c   1.000
_cell.angle_alpha   90.00
_cell.angle_beta   90.00
_cell.angle_gamma   90.00
#
_symmetry.space_group_name_H-M   'P 1'
#
loop_
_entity.id
_entity.type
_entity.pdbx_description
1 polymer ?
#
loop_
_entity_poly.entity_id
_entity_poly.type
_entity_poly.pdbx_seq_one_letter_code
_entity_poly.pdbx_strand_id
1 'polypeptide(L)'
;MTGSHSPRAEDPARFPWLSRHLLWTSDPSKVNRLVWALVILCAGLTLADFFYHKHSHFEIEQVPGFYGFYGFIMCAALVIAAKGLRVLLKRDEDYYAPYTVESEEHPEADLGRENIDA
;
A
#
# COMPACT_ATOMS: atom_id res chain seq x y z
N MET A 1 24.07 -30.82 0.44
CA MET A 1 23.15 -30.52 1.56
C MET A 1 22.39 -29.25 1.21
N THR A 2 21.35 -29.39 0.38
CA THR A 2 20.48 -28.28 -0.04
C THR A 2 19.22 -28.33 0.82
N GLY A 3 19.16 -27.50 1.85
CA GLY A 3 17.95 -27.32 2.65
C GLY A 3 16.89 -26.64 1.79
N SER A 4 15.83 -27.36 1.46
CA SER A 4 14.63 -26.80 0.84
C SER A 4 13.98 -25.85 1.84
N HIS A 5 14.14 -24.54 1.65
CA HIS A 5 13.30 -23.52 2.29
C HIS A 5 11.86 -23.74 1.82
N SER A 6 11.11 -24.51 2.59
CA SER A 6 9.67 -24.67 2.40
C SER A 6 8.98 -23.39 2.89
N PRO A 7 8.28 -22.63 2.04
CA PRO A 7 7.50 -21.49 2.49
C PRO A 7 6.39 -22.04 3.38
N ARG A 8 6.46 -21.78 4.70
CA ARG A 8 5.36 -22.10 5.62
C ARG A 8 4.12 -21.40 5.07
N ALA A 9 3.12 -22.16 4.65
CA ALA A 9 1.80 -21.63 4.39
C ALA A 9 1.25 -21.15 5.74
N GLU A 10 1.33 -19.84 5.99
CA GLU A 10 0.84 -19.24 7.22
C GLU A 10 -0.68 -19.41 7.31
N ASP A 11 -1.16 -20.10 8.35
CA ASP A 11 -2.58 -20.33 8.58
C ASP A 11 -3.30 -18.97 8.85
N PRO A 12 -4.22 -18.52 7.97
CA PRO A 12 -4.92 -17.24 8.12
C PRO A 12 -5.71 -17.12 9.43
N ALA A 13 -6.02 -18.24 10.10
CA ALA A 13 -6.79 -18.32 11.34
C ALA A 13 -6.00 -17.92 12.60
N ARG A 14 -4.67 -17.88 12.53
CA ARG A 14 -3.83 -17.54 13.68
C ARG A 14 -3.61 -16.04 13.87
N PHE A 15 -4.00 -15.24 12.88
CA PHE A 15 -3.81 -13.79 12.91
C PHE A 15 -4.98 -13.06 13.61
N PRO A 16 -4.71 -11.96 14.34
CA PRO A 16 -5.76 -11.09 14.83
C PRO A 16 -6.57 -10.52 13.66
N TRP A 17 -7.83 -10.19 13.91
CA TRP A 17 -8.79 -9.76 12.89
C TRP A 17 -8.28 -8.61 12.00
N LEU A 18 -7.48 -7.69 12.56
CA LEU A 18 -6.92 -6.53 11.87
C LEU A 18 -5.91 -6.94 10.78
N SER A 19 -5.03 -7.90 11.08
CA SER A 19 -4.04 -8.42 10.12
C SER A 19 -4.73 -9.09 8.93
N ARG A 20 -5.83 -9.82 9.19
CA ARG A 20 -6.64 -10.46 8.14
C ARG A 20 -7.27 -9.43 7.19
N HIS A 21 -7.70 -8.28 7.71
CA HIS A 21 -8.18 -7.18 6.87
C HIS A 21 -7.05 -6.47 6.11
N LEU A 22 -5.86 -6.33 6.70
CA LEU A 22 -4.73 -5.66 6.06
C LEU A 22 -4.11 -6.49 4.92
N LEU A 23 -4.13 -7.82 5.04
CA LEU A 23 -3.66 -8.78 4.02
C LEU A 23 -4.38 -8.63 2.67
N TRP A 24 -5.56 -8.02 2.64
CA TRP A 24 -6.25 -7.65 1.41
C TRP A 24 -5.39 -6.75 0.49
N THR A 25 -4.51 -5.93 1.06
CA THR A 25 -3.60 -5.03 0.33
C THR A 25 -2.39 -5.72 -0.28
N SER A 26 -2.05 -6.94 0.16
CA SER A 26 -0.93 -7.72 -0.38
C SER A 26 -1.20 -8.24 -1.80
N ASP A 27 -2.47 -8.27 -2.20
CA ASP A 27 -2.91 -8.76 -3.50
C ASP A 27 -2.89 -7.62 -4.53
N PRO A 28 -1.96 -7.60 -5.50
CA PRO A 28 -1.81 -6.49 -6.44
C PRO A 28 -3.07 -6.25 -7.28
N SER A 29 -3.85 -7.31 -7.55
CA SER A 29 -5.10 -7.23 -8.28
C SER A 29 -6.20 -6.48 -7.53
N LYS A 30 -6.20 -6.50 -6.19
CA LYS A 30 -7.22 -5.82 -5.36
C LYS A 30 -6.91 -4.33 -5.22
N VAL A 31 -5.63 -3.99 -5.08
CA VAL A 31 -5.15 -2.61 -5.12
C VAL A 31 -5.47 -1.97 -6.48
N ASN A 32 -5.25 -2.70 -7.58
CA ASN A 32 -5.57 -2.18 -8.91
C ASN A 32 -7.07 -1.89 -9.07
N ARG A 33 -7.96 -2.73 -8.52
CA ARG A 33 -9.41 -2.47 -8.51
C ARG A 33 -9.77 -1.22 -7.71
N LEU A 34 -9.12 -0.97 -6.57
CA LEU A 34 -9.33 0.25 -5.78
C LEU A 34 -8.94 1.51 -6.58
N VAL A 35 -7.80 1.47 -7.28
CA VAL A 35 -7.38 2.57 -8.16
C VAL A 35 -8.38 2.79 -9.28
N TRP A 36 -8.86 1.74 -9.95
CA TRP A 36 -9.90 1.85 -10.98
C TRP A 36 -11.22 2.40 -10.42
N ALA A 37 -11.63 2.00 -9.21
CA ALA A 37 -12.81 2.55 -8.56
C ALA A 37 -12.68 4.06 -8.31
N LEU A 38 -11.50 4.53 -7.86
CA LEU A 38 -11.23 5.95 -7.69
C LEU A 38 -11.27 6.72 -9.02
N VAL A 39 -10.70 6.13 -10.08
CA VAL A 39 -10.73 6.71 -11.44
C VAL A 39 -12.17 6.84 -11.94
N ILE A 40 -12.99 5.80 -11.77
CA ILE A 40 -14.41 5.82 -12.16
C ILE A 40 -15.17 6.88 -11.37
N LEU A 41 -14.93 6.99 -10.06
CA LEU A 41 -15.54 8.01 -9.21
C LEU A 41 -15.18 9.42 -9.71
N CYS A 42 -13.90 9.70 -9.97
CA CYS A 42 -13.46 10.99 -10.51
C CYS A 42 -14.05 11.30 -11.88
N ALA A 43 -14.11 10.31 -12.78
CA ALA A 43 -14.73 10.47 -14.08
C ALA A 43 -16.22 10.80 -13.93
N GLY A 44 -16.93 10.09 -13.04
CA GLY A 44 -18.34 10.34 -12.73
C GLY A 44 -18.60 11.74 -12.17
N LEU A 45 -17.77 12.23 -11.25
CA LEU A 45 -17.86 13.60 -10.75
C LEU A 45 -17.59 14.63 -11.86
N THR A 46 -16.65 14.35 -12.75
CA THR A 46 -16.35 15.24 -13.90
C THR A 46 -17.53 15.30 -14.87
N LEU A 47 -18.15 14.16 -15.15
CA LEU A 47 -19.38 14.09 -15.96
C LEU A 47 -20.54 14.82 -15.30
N ALA A 48 -20.70 14.70 -13.97
CA ALA A 48 -21.72 15.44 -13.22
C ALA A 48 -21.50 16.96 -13.29
N ASP A 49 -20.24 17.42 -13.20
CA ASP A 49 -19.88 18.84 -13.34
C ASP A 49 -20.12 19.37 -14.76
N PHE A 50 -20.11 18.49 -15.78
CA PHE A 50 -20.45 18.84 -17.16
C PHE A 50 -21.96 18.99 -17.40
N PHE A 51 -22.79 18.21 -16.70
CA PHE A 51 -24.25 18.31 -16.79
C PHE A 51 -24.84 19.48 -15.97
N TYR A 52 -24.10 19.99 -14.97
CA TYR A 52 -24.56 21.06 -14.10
C TYR A 52 -24.06 22.44 -14.57
N HIS A 53 -24.96 23.32 -15.00
CA HIS A 53 -24.62 24.70 -15.36
C HIS A 53 -24.33 25.52 -14.09
N LYS A 54 -23.05 25.80 -13.82
CA LYS A 54 -22.64 26.72 -12.74
C LYS A 54 -22.81 28.17 -13.18
N HIS A 55 -23.49 28.99 -12.38
CA HIS A 55 -23.43 30.45 -12.49
C HIS A 55 -22.09 30.93 -11.93
N SER A 56 -21.13 31.15 -12.82
CA SER A 56 -19.79 31.60 -12.45
C SER A 56 -19.69 33.14 -12.39
N HIS A 57 -18.92 33.64 -11.41
CA HIS A 57 -18.55 35.05 -11.28
C HIS A 57 -17.22 35.42 -11.98
N PHE A 58 -16.45 34.43 -12.49
CA PHE A 58 -15.11 34.62 -13.06
C PHE A 58 -15.01 33.98 -14.47
N GLU A 59 -14.38 34.66 -15.44
CA GLU A 59 -14.33 34.18 -16.84
C GLU A 59 -13.66 32.80 -17.03
N ILE A 60 -12.72 32.44 -16.15
CA ILE A 60 -12.01 31.14 -16.14
C ILE A 60 -12.89 29.97 -15.69
N GLU A 61 -13.94 30.23 -14.92
CA GLU A 61 -14.88 29.23 -14.41
C GLU A 61 -16.02 28.94 -15.40
N GLN A 62 -16.10 29.70 -16.50
CA GLN A 62 -17.04 29.43 -17.60
C GLN A 62 -16.62 28.23 -18.46
N VAL A 63 -15.39 27.73 -18.29
CA VAL A 63 -14.92 26.55 -19.01
C VAL A 63 -15.66 25.32 -18.46
N PRO A 64 -16.49 24.64 -19.28
CA PRO A 64 -17.21 23.48 -18.83
C PRO A 64 -16.22 22.37 -18.42
N GLY A 65 -16.35 21.89 -17.18
CA GLY A 65 -15.51 20.81 -16.63
C GLY A 65 -14.20 21.24 -15.97
N PHE A 66 -13.93 22.54 -15.79
CA PHE A 66 -12.70 23.03 -15.14
C PHE A 66 -12.48 22.42 -13.75
N TYR A 67 -13.50 22.41 -12.90
CA TYR A 67 -13.38 21.89 -11.54
C TYR A 67 -13.23 20.37 -11.48
N GLY A 68 -13.93 19.63 -12.35
CA GLY A 68 -13.78 18.18 -12.45
C GLY A 68 -12.36 17.78 -12.84
N PHE A 69 -11.82 18.44 -13.88
CA PHE A 69 -10.45 18.19 -14.34
C PHE A 69 -9.40 18.64 -13.30
N TYR A 70 -9.59 19.81 -12.69
CA TYR A 70 -8.71 20.32 -11.65
C TYR A 70 -8.67 19.39 -10.42
N GLY A 71 -9.83 18.94 -9.95
CA GLY A 71 -9.93 17.99 -8.83
C GLY A 71 -9.25 16.67 -9.11
N PHE A 72 -9.41 16.14 -10.33
CA PHE A 72 -8.72 14.92 -10.76
C PHE A 72 -7.20 15.11 -10.80
N ILE A 73 -6.72 16.19 -11.42
CA ILE A 73 -5.28 16.48 -11.50
C ILE A 73 -4.67 16.68 -10.11
N MET A 74 -5.32 17.44 -9.23
CA MET A 74 -4.82 17.67 -7.88
C MET A 74 -4.79 16.38 -7.05
N CYS A 75 -5.80 15.52 -7.19
CA CYS A 75 -5.81 14.21 -6.55
C CYS A 75 -4.66 13.31 -7.07
N ALA A 76 -4.49 13.23 -8.39
CA ALA A 76 -3.41 12.46 -9.00
C ALA A 76 -2.02 12.99 -8.59
N ALA A 77 -1.84 14.32 -8.56
CA ALA A 77 -0.61 14.97 -8.12
C ALA A 77 -0.26 14.62 -6.68
N LEU A 78 -1.24 14.61 -5.76
CA LEU A 78 -1.04 14.20 -4.37
C LEU A 78 -0.55 12.75 -4.25
N VAL A 79 -1.13 11.82 -5.01
CA VAL A 79 -0.71 10.41 -5.01
C VAL A 79 0.72 10.25 -5.54
N ILE A 80 1.07 10.96 -6.60
CA ILE A 80 2.43 10.97 -7.16
C ILE A 80 3.41 11.56 -6.15
N ALA A 81 3.06 12.67 -5.49
CA ALA A 81 3.88 13.29 -4.46
C ALA A 81 4.12 12.34 -3.27
N ALA A 82 3.08 11.65 -2.79
CA ALA A 82 3.21 10.64 -1.75
C ALA A 82 4.12 9.48 -2.16
N LYS A 83 4.04 9.04 -3.43
CA LYS A 83 4.94 8.02 -3.98
C LYS A 83 6.38 8.51 -4.08
N GLY A 84 6.60 9.78 -4.43
CA GLY A 84 7.91 10.43 -4.38
C GLY A 84 8.48 10.48 -2.97
N LEU A 85 7.65 10.88 -1.99
CA LEU A 85 8.03 10.89 -0.58
C LEU A 85 8.39 9.50 -0.07
N ARG A 86 7.71 8.45 -0.53
CA ARG A 86 8.05 7.06 -0.20
C ARG A 86 9.47 6.69 -0.63
N VAL A 87 9.96 7.18 -1.78
CA VAL A 87 11.34 6.91 -2.21
C VAL A 87 12.34 7.61 -1.28
N LEU A 88 12.04 8.84 -0.86
CA LEU A 88 12.90 9.58 0.07
C LEU A 88 12.92 8.97 1.48
N LEU A 89 11.80 8.43 1.96
CA LEU A 89 11.69 7.82 3.29
C LEU A 89 12.08 6.35 3.33
N LYS A 90 12.11 5.64 2.20
CA LYS A 90 12.40 4.20 2.17
C LYS A 90 13.84 4.00 2.67
N ARG A 91 13.96 3.35 3.82
CA ARG A 91 15.22 2.91 4.40
C ARG A 91 15.44 1.44 4.13
N ASP A 92 16.71 1.06 4.09
CA ASP A 92 17.13 -0.32 3.96
C ASP A 92 16.57 -1.19 5.09
N GLU A 93 16.20 -2.43 4.76
CA GLU A 93 15.59 -3.37 5.69
C GLU A 93 16.58 -3.80 6.77
N ASP A 94 17.88 -3.82 6.42
CA ASP A 94 18.96 -4.26 7.31
C ASP A 94 19.55 -3.12 8.16
N TYR A 95 19.02 -1.90 8.05
CA TYR A 95 19.57 -0.73 8.73
C TYR A 95 19.67 -0.89 10.26
N TYR A 96 18.78 -1.68 10.87
CA TYR A 96 18.78 -1.94 12.31
C TYR A 96 19.23 -3.35 12.70
N ALA A 97 19.43 -4.23 11.73
CA ALA A 97 19.86 -5.61 11.96
C ALA A 97 21.11 -5.74 12.87
N PRO A 98 22.15 -4.88 12.79
CA PRO A 98 23.32 -5.02 13.66
C PRO A 98 23.09 -4.60 15.12
N TYR A 99 21.92 -4.06 15.47
CA TYR A 99 21.59 -3.61 16.85
C TYR A 99 20.42 -4.39 17.46
N THR A 100 19.88 -5.39 16.77
CA THR A 100 18.78 -6.22 17.27
C THR A 100 19.32 -7.44 18.01
N VAL A 101 18.58 -7.91 19.02
CA VAL A 101 18.92 -9.10 19.85
C VAL A 101 19.20 -10.36 19.00
N GLU A 102 18.60 -10.45 17.81
CA GLU A 102 18.89 -11.52 16.83
C GLU A 102 20.36 -11.54 16.34
N SER A 103 21.11 -10.44 16.48
CA SER A 103 22.53 -10.37 16.13
C SER A 103 23.46 -10.83 17.26
N GLU A 104 22.93 -11.05 18.47
CA GLU A 104 23.69 -11.58 19.59
C GLU A 104 23.88 -13.09 19.45
N GLU A 105 25.07 -13.60 19.77
CA GLU A 105 25.36 -15.03 19.74
C GLU A 105 24.50 -15.73 20.79
N HIS A 106 23.48 -16.46 20.35
CA HIS A 106 22.54 -17.13 21.25
C HIS A 106 23.28 -18.13 22.15
N PRO A 107 23.07 -18.09 23.47
CA PRO A 107 23.76 -18.99 24.39
C PRO A 107 23.38 -20.44 24.09
N GLU A 108 24.40 -21.30 24.01
CA GLU A 108 24.30 -22.75 23.75
C GLU A 108 23.35 -23.49 24.72
N ALA A 109 23.05 -22.89 25.88
CA ALA A 109 22.12 -23.42 26.87
C ALA A 109 20.64 -23.35 26.44
N ASP A 110 20.27 -22.43 25.54
CA ASP A 110 18.91 -22.26 25.00
C ASP A 110 18.70 -22.98 23.65
N LEU A 111 19.78 -23.47 23.03
CA LEU A 111 19.72 -24.32 21.83
C LEU A 111 19.31 -25.73 22.25
N GLY A 112 18.01 -25.96 22.39
CA GLY A 112 17.42 -27.29 22.57
C GLY A 112 17.74 -28.19 21.37
N ARG A 113 18.90 -28.86 21.40
CA ARG A 113 19.28 -29.90 20.42
C ARG A 113 18.43 -31.14 20.69
N GLU A 114 17.19 -31.14 20.22
CA GLU A 114 16.41 -32.36 20.12
C GLU A 114 17.00 -33.19 18.97
N ASN A 115 17.64 -34.31 19.31
CA ASN A 115 18.19 -35.22 18.31
C ASN A 115 17.03 -35.86 17.54
N ILE A 116 16.75 -35.32 16.37
CA ILE A 116 15.80 -35.89 15.40
C ILE A 116 16.52 -37.04 14.70
N ASP A 117 16.70 -38.16 15.39
CA ASP A 117 17.10 -39.46 14.85
C ASP A 117 16.75 -40.55 15.90
N ALA A 118 15.51 -41.02 15.90
CA ALA A 118 15.06 -42.24 16.57
C ALA A 118 13.89 -42.88 15.80
#